data_AF-A0A7W0VC88-F1
#
_entry.id   AF-A0A7W0VC88-F1
#
_cell.length_a   1.000
_cell.length_b   1.000
_cell.length_c   1.000
_cell.angle_alpha   90.00
_cell.angle_beta   90.00
_cell.angle_gamma   90.00
#
_symmetry.space_group_name_H-M   'P 1'
#
loop_
_entity.id
_entity.type
_entity.pdbx_description
1 polymer ?
#
loop_
_entity_poly.entity_id
_entity_poly.type
_entity_poly.pdbx_seq_one_letter_code
_entity_poly.pdbx_strand_id
1 'polypeptide(L)'
;MRVAVLLAIAACGDNVEPDPNVARSGSRLKLVHYDYGDGVRETETQWFHDDARAERCTPRTWSDGIRICTPAFTDTVFPSSSCDRALGRVPIGEAPPPYFVRHYWLAGTWMPSKIYLAAEGAEPPAQAWELRDGACLGPYDAAGFEYFELGGELPRSELARITHPELAVTSRLGLVIVASDDGLHVPTGLRDRELDAPCRPERSPGAAEAVCVPDGAATADYFHDAQCAEPELAVAVGDRVPALIRHHDAASGCTSYHKLGAEVEAPPLFHRNGPSCVPIAAPTSNVYYLAGAPRELARLDRVTASSPGRLHAITLAADDVRIADAFMRDDALDSECRRTEIDGALRCLPVTTIEVIELFDDATCRVVVPLAEVHTGACSPAATFALAAGGALHAIGAVHGAALFHLSTGDRCLPYAIPTGIALHDVGPASPAQAFAEATVVVDP
;
A
#
# COMPACT_ATOMS: atom_id res chain seq x y z
N MET A 1 50.00 -51.19 -21.08
CA MET A 1 50.02 -49.77 -20.65
C MET A 1 48.58 -49.31 -20.49
N ARG A 2 48.08 -49.18 -19.26
CA ARG A 2 46.74 -48.64 -18.96
C ARG A 2 46.94 -47.23 -18.43
N VAL A 3 46.50 -46.23 -19.18
CA VAL A 3 46.51 -44.82 -18.75
C VAL A 3 45.27 -44.61 -17.90
N ALA A 4 45.46 -44.42 -16.60
CA ALA A 4 44.41 -43.98 -15.69
C ALA A 4 44.26 -42.47 -15.83
N VAL A 5 43.13 -42.02 -16.37
CA VAL A 5 42.74 -40.61 -16.38
C VAL A 5 42.12 -40.29 -15.02
N LEU A 6 42.86 -39.55 -14.20
CA LEU A 6 42.37 -38.94 -12.96
C LEU A 6 41.48 -37.76 -13.33
N LEU A 7 40.17 -37.94 -13.23
CA LEU A 7 39.18 -36.87 -13.33
C LEU A 7 39.20 -36.09 -12.01
N ALA A 8 39.90 -34.97 -11.96
CA ALA A 8 39.83 -34.03 -10.84
C ALA A 8 38.49 -33.30 -10.91
N ILE A 9 37.51 -33.76 -10.14
CA ILE A 9 36.26 -33.03 -9.91
C ILE A 9 36.64 -31.86 -8.98
N ALA A 10 36.92 -30.71 -9.58
CA ALA A 10 37.05 -29.47 -8.84
C ALA A 10 35.66 -29.14 -8.25
N ALA A 11 35.50 -29.35 -6.95
CA ALA A 11 34.37 -28.86 -6.18
C ALA A 11 34.46 -27.33 -6.07
N CYS A 12 34.25 -26.65 -7.19
CA CYS A 12 34.11 -25.21 -7.27
C CYS A 12 32.62 -24.90 -7.24
N GLY A 13 32.09 -24.33 -6.15
CA GLY A 13 30.98 -23.40 -6.30
C GLY A 13 29.78 -23.46 -5.36
N ASP A 14 29.94 -23.66 -4.04
CA ASP A 14 28.82 -23.46 -3.09
C ASP A 14 29.05 -22.36 -2.03
N ASN A 15 30.18 -21.64 -2.09
CA ASN A 15 30.52 -20.62 -1.09
C ASN A 15 30.24 -19.18 -1.55
N VAL A 16 29.46 -18.98 -2.61
CA VAL A 16 29.00 -17.63 -2.96
C VAL A 16 27.87 -17.29 -2.01
N GLU A 17 28.10 -16.31 -1.13
CA GLU A 17 27.03 -15.80 -0.28
C GLU A 17 25.85 -15.37 -1.18
N PRO A 18 24.62 -15.85 -0.91
CA PRO A 18 23.46 -15.48 -1.70
C PRO A 18 23.29 -13.95 -1.71
N ASP A 19 22.95 -13.39 -2.89
CA ASP A 19 22.68 -11.97 -3.02
C ASP A 19 21.53 -11.57 -2.06
N PRO A 20 21.78 -10.65 -1.09
CA PRO A 20 20.76 -10.21 -0.14
C PRO A 20 19.60 -9.43 -0.77
N ASN A 21 19.69 -9.09 -2.05
CA ASN A 21 18.63 -8.42 -2.78
C ASN A 21 17.69 -9.39 -3.52
N VAL A 22 18.00 -10.69 -3.52
CA VAL A 22 17.20 -11.69 -4.23
C VAL A 22 16.25 -12.38 -3.25
N ALA A 23 14.97 -12.34 -3.58
CA ALA A 23 13.95 -13.10 -2.87
C ALA A 23 14.18 -14.60 -3.08
N ARG A 24 14.03 -15.40 -2.01
CA ARG A 24 14.13 -16.88 -2.07
C ARG A 24 13.12 -17.54 -1.14
N SER A 25 12.62 -18.70 -1.58
CA SER A 25 11.80 -19.59 -0.78
C SER A 25 12.61 -20.27 0.33
N GLY A 26 11.93 -20.62 1.42
CA GLY A 26 12.41 -21.54 2.44
C GLY A 26 12.03 -22.99 2.13
N SER A 27 12.37 -23.91 3.02
CA SER A 27 11.99 -25.32 2.90
C SER A 27 10.50 -25.58 3.13
N ARG A 28 9.79 -24.65 3.77
CA ARG A 28 8.36 -24.72 4.07
C ARG A 28 7.60 -23.52 3.51
N LEU A 29 8.05 -22.30 3.80
CA LEU A 29 7.44 -21.09 3.26
C LEU A 29 7.97 -20.83 1.85
N LYS A 30 7.06 -20.90 0.88
CA LYS A 30 7.36 -20.68 -0.54
C LYS A 30 6.98 -19.27 -0.96
N LEU A 31 7.80 -18.71 -1.84
CA LEU A 31 7.44 -17.51 -2.58
C LEU A 31 6.25 -17.78 -3.46
N VAL A 32 5.46 -16.74 -3.65
CA VAL A 32 4.44 -16.71 -4.68
C VAL A 32 4.84 -15.69 -5.73
N HIS A 33 4.59 -16.05 -6.97
CA HIS A 33 4.87 -15.26 -8.14
C HIS A 33 3.60 -15.01 -8.94
N TYR A 34 3.57 -13.88 -9.62
CA TYR A 34 2.58 -13.56 -10.64
C TYR A 34 3.29 -13.60 -11.99
N ASP A 35 2.97 -14.63 -12.76
CA ASP A 35 3.56 -14.88 -14.07
C ASP A 35 2.66 -14.28 -15.14
N TYR A 36 3.21 -13.32 -15.89
CA TYR A 36 2.55 -12.69 -17.02
C TYR A 36 2.84 -13.48 -18.30
N GLY A 37 1.89 -13.44 -19.24
CA GLY A 37 1.98 -14.23 -20.49
C GLY A 37 3.19 -13.91 -21.39
N ASP A 38 3.93 -12.84 -21.10
CA ASP A 38 5.15 -12.43 -21.81
C ASP A 38 6.45 -12.85 -21.11
N GLY A 39 6.36 -13.62 -20.04
CA GLY A 39 7.48 -14.17 -19.29
C GLY A 39 8.00 -13.27 -18.15
N VAL A 40 7.41 -12.08 -17.97
CA VAL A 40 7.70 -11.27 -16.77
C VAL A 40 7.09 -11.94 -15.55
N ARG A 41 7.83 -11.86 -14.44
CA ARG A 41 7.46 -12.42 -13.15
C ARG A 41 7.55 -11.35 -12.08
N GLU A 42 6.49 -11.22 -11.29
CA GLU A 42 6.43 -10.31 -10.14
C GLU A 42 6.34 -11.14 -8.84
N THR A 43 7.18 -10.85 -7.85
CA THR A 43 7.18 -11.58 -6.57
C THR A 43 6.15 -10.99 -5.60
N GLU A 44 5.30 -11.84 -5.03
CA GLU A 44 4.42 -11.48 -3.92
C GLU A 44 5.22 -11.31 -2.63
N THR A 45 4.99 -10.23 -1.91
CA THR A 45 5.70 -9.89 -0.67
C THR A 45 4.78 -9.74 0.54
N GLN A 46 3.45 -9.71 0.32
CA GLN A 46 2.45 -9.54 1.37
C GLN A 46 1.96 -10.87 1.95
N TRP A 47 2.14 -11.98 1.23
CA TRP A 47 1.74 -13.31 1.69
C TRP A 47 2.62 -14.39 1.07
N PHE A 48 2.63 -15.57 1.71
CA PHE A 48 3.43 -16.72 1.32
C PHE A 48 2.57 -17.97 1.24
N HIS A 49 3.07 -19.01 0.57
CA HIS A 49 2.47 -20.33 0.60
C HIS A 49 3.18 -21.19 1.65
N ASP A 50 2.42 -21.77 2.57
CA ASP A 50 2.92 -22.74 3.55
C ASP A 50 2.79 -24.14 2.97
N ASP A 51 3.87 -24.67 2.38
CA ASP A 51 3.87 -25.97 1.68
C ASP A 51 3.49 -27.14 2.60
N ALA A 52 3.88 -27.08 3.88
CA ALA A 52 3.53 -28.11 4.85
C ALA A 52 2.01 -28.19 5.13
N ARG A 53 1.28 -27.12 4.85
CA ARG A 53 -0.17 -26.99 5.06
C ARG A 53 -0.95 -26.82 3.75
N ALA A 54 -0.25 -26.68 2.62
CA ALA A 54 -0.80 -26.40 1.30
C ALA A 54 -1.76 -25.19 1.27
N GLU A 55 -1.44 -24.11 1.99
CA GLU A 55 -2.33 -22.94 2.12
C GLU A 55 -1.59 -21.60 2.09
N ARG A 56 -2.34 -20.53 1.83
CA ARG A 56 -1.85 -19.15 1.90
C ARG A 56 -1.76 -18.70 3.36
N CYS A 57 -0.67 -18.02 3.71
CA CYS A 57 -0.50 -17.38 4.99
C CYS A 57 0.06 -15.95 4.87
N THR A 58 -0.32 -15.08 5.80
CA THR A 58 0.14 -13.69 5.87
C THR A 58 0.95 -13.47 7.15
N PRO A 59 2.12 -12.81 7.09
CA PRO A 59 2.88 -12.46 8.29
C PRO A 59 2.05 -11.55 9.20
N ARG A 60 1.80 -11.99 10.43
CA ARG A 60 1.08 -11.19 11.44
C ARG A 60 1.82 -11.21 12.77
N THR A 61 1.87 -10.07 13.44
CA THR A 61 2.35 -10.00 14.83
C THR A 61 1.24 -10.49 15.76
N TRP A 62 1.55 -11.46 16.62
CA TRP A 62 0.63 -12.01 17.61
C TRP A 62 0.74 -11.27 18.94
N SER A 63 -0.18 -11.55 19.86
CA SER A 63 -0.29 -10.87 21.16
C SER A 63 0.94 -10.99 22.08
N ASP A 64 1.88 -11.87 21.74
CA ASP A 64 3.17 -12.05 22.43
C ASP A 64 4.34 -11.34 21.73
N GLY A 65 4.07 -10.58 20.65
CA GLY A 65 5.05 -9.89 19.84
C GLY A 65 5.77 -10.77 18.81
N ILE A 66 5.50 -12.08 18.76
CA ILE A 66 6.08 -12.96 17.74
C ILE A 66 5.33 -12.77 16.43
N ARG A 67 6.06 -12.69 15.31
CA ARG A 67 5.48 -12.68 13.97
C ARG A 67 5.40 -14.09 13.41
N ILE A 68 4.24 -14.45 12.90
CA ILE A 68 3.91 -15.80 12.44
C ILE A 68 3.23 -15.70 11.07
N CYS A 69 3.57 -16.61 10.14
CA CYS A 69 2.78 -16.79 8.94
C CYS A 69 1.43 -17.40 9.32
N THR A 70 0.39 -16.57 9.31
CA THR A 70 -0.93 -16.91 9.84
C THR A 70 -1.89 -17.15 8.69
N PRO A 71 -2.62 -18.28 8.63
CA PRO A 71 -3.57 -18.55 7.57
C PRO A 71 -4.78 -17.61 7.63
N ALA A 72 -5.63 -17.63 6.59
CA ALA A 72 -6.89 -16.89 6.61
C ALA A 72 -7.81 -17.41 7.71
N PHE A 73 -8.45 -16.52 8.48
CA PHE A 73 -9.32 -16.86 9.59
C PHE A 73 -10.48 -15.86 9.68
N THR A 74 -11.51 -16.20 10.47
CA THR A 74 -12.49 -15.22 10.99
C THR A 74 -12.47 -15.19 12.52
N ASP A 75 -13.25 -14.29 13.12
CA ASP A 75 -13.26 -14.07 14.57
C ASP A 75 -14.02 -15.14 15.35
N THR A 76 -13.63 -15.30 16.61
CA THR A 76 -14.45 -15.96 17.62
C THR A 76 -15.26 -14.96 18.46
N VAL A 77 -16.43 -15.37 18.94
CA VAL A 77 -17.22 -14.69 19.99
C VAL A 77 -17.60 -15.65 21.10
N PHE A 78 -18.17 -15.14 22.19
CA PHE A 78 -18.64 -15.94 23.31
C PHE A 78 -20.17 -15.86 23.40
N PRO A 79 -20.89 -16.97 23.66
CA PRO A 79 -22.35 -16.99 23.78
C PRO A 79 -22.84 -16.65 25.20
N SER A 80 -21.94 -16.31 26.12
CA SER A 80 -22.23 -16.03 27.52
C SER A 80 -21.33 -14.93 28.09
N SER A 81 -21.79 -14.26 29.15
CA SER A 81 -21.02 -13.25 29.88
C SER A 81 -19.85 -13.80 30.70
N SER A 82 -19.71 -15.13 30.82
CA SER A 82 -18.55 -15.78 31.44
C SER A 82 -17.36 -15.87 30.48
N CYS A 83 -17.57 -15.75 29.16
CA CYS A 83 -16.54 -15.95 28.14
C CYS A 83 -15.75 -17.27 28.30
N ASP A 84 -16.43 -18.34 28.72
CA ASP A 84 -15.84 -19.66 28.98
C ASP A 84 -15.77 -20.55 27.74
N ARG A 85 -16.71 -20.37 26.81
CA ARG A 85 -16.79 -21.09 25.53
C ARG A 85 -16.78 -20.10 24.38
N ALA A 86 -15.84 -20.24 23.46
CA ALA A 86 -15.82 -19.46 22.24
C ALA A 86 -16.49 -20.23 21.09
N LEU A 87 -17.14 -19.49 20.19
CA LEU A 87 -17.72 -19.96 18.94
C LEU A 87 -17.08 -19.17 17.80
N GLY A 88 -16.85 -19.80 16.65
CA GLY A 88 -16.54 -19.10 15.42
C GLY A 88 -17.77 -18.36 14.90
N ARG A 89 -17.58 -17.17 14.32
CA ARG A 89 -18.66 -16.45 13.60
C ARG A 89 -18.27 -16.16 12.16
N VAL A 90 -19.24 -16.24 11.26
CA VAL A 90 -19.10 -15.94 9.83
C VAL A 90 -20.34 -15.18 9.37
N PRO A 91 -20.24 -14.07 8.61
CA PRO A 91 -21.43 -13.40 8.07
C PRO A 91 -22.31 -14.36 7.25
N ILE A 92 -23.63 -14.25 7.38
CA ILE A 92 -24.56 -15.12 6.62
C ILE A 92 -24.32 -14.95 5.11
N GLY A 93 -24.14 -16.07 4.40
CA GLY A 93 -23.91 -16.11 2.96
C GLY A 93 -22.42 -16.16 2.56
N GLU A 94 -21.50 -16.03 3.51
CA GLU A 94 -20.07 -16.27 3.28
C GLU A 94 -19.68 -17.72 3.57
N ALA A 95 -18.69 -18.25 2.83
CA ALA A 95 -18.16 -19.58 3.11
C ALA A 95 -17.33 -19.56 4.41
N PRO A 96 -17.53 -20.51 5.34
CA PRO A 96 -16.77 -20.53 6.58
C PRO A 96 -15.29 -20.79 6.30
N PRO A 97 -14.36 -20.03 6.91
CA PRO A 97 -12.94 -20.31 6.77
C PRO A 97 -12.58 -21.62 7.50
N PRO A 98 -11.43 -22.22 7.16
CA PRO A 98 -10.92 -23.39 7.87
C PRO A 98 -10.48 -23.08 9.32
N TYR A 99 -10.32 -21.81 9.67
CA TYR A 99 -9.83 -21.40 10.99
C TYR A 99 -10.62 -20.25 11.60
N PHE A 100 -10.74 -20.28 12.92
CA PHE A 100 -11.19 -19.16 13.73
C PHE A 100 -10.07 -18.67 14.64
N VAL A 101 -9.96 -17.36 14.83
CA VAL A 101 -8.95 -16.77 15.70
C VAL A 101 -9.62 -16.16 16.93
N ARG A 102 -8.99 -16.41 18.09
CA ARG A 102 -9.26 -15.62 19.29
C ARG A 102 -8.26 -14.48 19.34
N HIS A 103 -8.78 -13.27 19.40
CA HIS A 103 -7.97 -12.08 19.60
C HIS A 103 -7.76 -11.75 21.08
N TYR A 104 -6.70 -11.01 21.34
CA TYR A 104 -6.42 -10.34 22.60
C TYR A 104 -6.30 -8.84 22.33
N TRP A 105 -6.96 -8.02 23.12
CA TRP A 105 -6.84 -6.57 23.04
C TRP A 105 -5.57 -6.15 23.79
N LEU A 106 -4.64 -5.48 23.11
CA LEU A 106 -3.39 -4.99 23.70
C LEU A 106 -3.14 -3.57 23.20
N ALA A 107 -3.02 -2.62 24.12
CA ALA A 107 -2.73 -1.21 23.81
C ALA A 107 -3.64 -0.62 22.70
N GLY A 108 -4.95 -0.91 22.77
CA GLY A 108 -5.91 -0.38 21.79
C GLY A 108 -5.97 -1.15 20.46
N THR A 109 -5.29 -2.28 20.33
CA THR A 109 -5.22 -3.07 19.08
C THR A 109 -5.67 -4.51 19.31
N TRP A 110 -6.47 -5.07 18.40
CA TRP A 110 -6.76 -6.50 18.36
C TRP A 110 -5.56 -7.27 17.79
N MET A 111 -5.00 -8.18 18.58
CA MET A 111 -3.89 -9.04 18.15
C MET A 111 -4.29 -10.52 18.21
N PRO A 112 -3.97 -11.33 17.17
CA PRO A 112 -4.16 -12.78 17.22
C PRO A 112 -3.46 -13.38 18.43
N SER A 113 -4.14 -14.28 19.16
CA SER A 113 -3.57 -14.94 20.35
C SER A 113 -3.56 -16.45 20.23
N LYS A 114 -4.64 -17.02 19.67
CA LYS A 114 -4.87 -18.45 19.46
C LYS A 114 -5.67 -18.65 18.18
N ILE A 115 -5.41 -19.74 17.48
CA ILE A 115 -6.15 -20.13 16.28
C ILE A 115 -6.69 -21.54 16.45
N TYR A 116 -7.91 -21.76 16.00
CA TYR A 116 -8.68 -22.98 16.16
C TYR A 116 -9.12 -23.47 14.80
N LEU A 117 -9.18 -24.78 14.61
CA LEU A 117 -9.83 -25.37 13.43
C LEU A 117 -11.33 -25.08 13.48
N ALA A 118 -11.93 -24.84 12.32
CA ALA A 118 -13.39 -24.84 12.19
C ALA A 118 -13.94 -26.26 12.44
N ALA A 119 -15.04 -26.35 13.19
CA ALA A 119 -15.77 -27.60 13.40
C ALA A 119 -17.22 -27.48 12.88
N GLU A 120 -18.14 -28.25 13.45
CA GLU A 120 -19.55 -28.28 13.03
C GLU A 120 -20.27 -26.95 13.29
N GLY A 121 -21.36 -26.71 12.57
CA GLY A 121 -22.23 -25.55 12.82
C GLY A 121 -22.82 -25.59 14.23
N ALA A 122 -22.89 -24.42 14.85
CA ALA A 122 -23.43 -24.21 16.18
C ALA A 122 -24.78 -23.48 16.12
N GLU A 123 -25.61 -23.66 17.14
CA GLU A 123 -26.84 -22.89 17.28
C GLU A 123 -26.51 -21.40 17.50
N PRO A 124 -27.14 -20.47 16.76
CA PRO A 124 -26.91 -19.05 16.95
C PRO A 124 -27.27 -18.62 18.38
N PRO A 125 -26.35 -18.00 19.14
CA PRO A 125 -26.67 -17.51 20.47
C PRO A 125 -27.61 -16.29 20.35
N ALA A 126 -28.45 -16.07 21.36
CA ALA A 126 -29.34 -14.90 21.37
C ALA A 126 -28.56 -13.56 21.47
N GLN A 127 -27.37 -13.61 22.06
CA GLN A 127 -26.48 -12.49 22.29
C GLN A 127 -25.03 -12.98 22.18
N ALA A 128 -24.12 -12.07 21.84
CA ALA A 128 -22.69 -12.36 21.79
C ALA A 128 -21.92 -11.50 22.79
N TRP A 129 -20.79 -12.01 23.26
CA TRP A 129 -19.84 -11.31 24.11
C TRP A 129 -18.45 -11.40 23.49
N GLU A 130 -17.61 -10.42 23.79
CA GLU A 130 -16.23 -10.35 23.33
C GLU A 130 -15.29 -10.22 24.53
N LEU A 131 -14.19 -10.96 24.52
CA LEU A 131 -13.17 -10.85 25.57
C LEU A 131 -12.19 -9.72 25.22
N ARG A 132 -12.21 -8.63 25.99
CA ARG A 132 -11.29 -7.49 25.84
C ARG A 132 -10.59 -7.21 27.16
N ASP A 133 -9.25 -7.13 27.15
CA ASP A 133 -8.44 -6.88 28.34
C ASP A 133 -8.74 -7.81 29.53
N GLY A 134 -9.12 -9.07 29.25
CA GLY A 134 -9.51 -10.05 30.26
C GLY A 134 -10.93 -9.90 30.83
N ALA A 135 -11.69 -8.89 30.40
CA ALA A 135 -13.10 -8.72 30.71
C ALA A 135 -14.00 -9.24 29.58
N CYS A 136 -15.12 -9.87 29.94
CA CYS A 136 -16.15 -10.27 28.99
C CYS A 136 -17.13 -9.10 28.79
N LEU A 137 -17.08 -8.46 27.62
CA LEU A 137 -17.89 -7.28 27.30
C LEU A 137 -19.08 -7.68 26.41
N GLY A 138 -20.24 -7.10 26.69
CA GLY A 138 -21.49 -7.36 25.99
C GLY A 138 -22.71 -7.07 26.87
N PRO A 139 -23.92 -7.50 26.45
CA PRO A 139 -24.19 -8.25 25.24
C PRO A 139 -24.13 -7.38 23.96
N TYR A 140 -23.70 -8.00 22.87
CA TYR A 140 -23.80 -7.51 21.50
C TYR A 140 -24.86 -8.29 20.73
N ASP A 141 -25.37 -7.70 19.64
CA ASP A 141 -26.28 -8.39 18.73
C ASP A 141 -25.54 -9.55 18.02
N ALA A 142 -26.22 -10.69 17.93
CA ALA A 142 -25.74 -11.92 17.30
C ALA A 142 -26.44 -12.20 15.96
N ALA A 143 -27.39 -11.36 15.54
CA ALA A 143 -28.03 -11.49 14.25
C ALA A 143 -27.03 -11.24 13.09
N GLY A 144 -27.29 -11.85 11.94
CA GLY A 144 -26.49 -11.66 10.71
C GLY A 144 -25.29 -12.59 10.57
N PHE A 145 -25.10 -13.55 11.49
CA PHE A 145 -23.97 -14.50 11.46
C PHE A 145 -24.44 -15.96 11.53
N GLU A 146 -23.66 -16.83 10.89
CA GLU A 146 -23.62 -18.26 11.16
C GLU A 146 -22.53 -18.53 12.20
N TYR A 147 -22.78 -19.53 13.05
CA TYR A 147 -21.91 -19.86 14.17
C TYR A 147 -21.37 -21.28 14.03
N PHE A 148 -20.15 -21.47 14.50
CA PHE A 148 -19.43 -22.75 14.39
C PHE A 148 -18.79 -23.09 15.72
N GLU A 149 -18.79 -24.38 16.07
CA GLU A 149 -17.96 -24.88 17.13
C GLU A 149 -16.48 -24.73 16.78
N LEU A 150 -15.65 -24.59 17.81
CA LEU A 150 -14.21 -24.59 17.65
C LEU A 150 -13.67 -26.01 17.78
N GLY A 151 -12.90 -26.44 16.80
CA GLY A 151 -12.11 -27.65 16.85
C GLY A 151 -10.87 -27.51 17.74
N GLY A 152 -9.88 -28.37 17.50
CA GLY A 152 -8.60 -28.29 18.20
C GLY A 152 -7.92 -26.93 18.01
N GLU A 153 -7.27 -26.43 19.08
CA GLU A 153 -6.32 -25.32 18.95
C GLU A 153 -5.17 -25.78 18.05
N LEU A 154 -4.90 -25.03 16.99
CA LEU A 154 -3.78 -25.28 16.11
C LEU A 154 -2.49 -24.85 16.85
N PRO A 155 -1.60 -25.78 17.19
CA PRO A 155 -0.43 -25.45 17.99
C PRO A 155 0.50 -24.52 17.19
N ARG A 156 1.13 -23.57 17.87
CA ARG A 156 2.03 -22.59 17.23
C ARG A 156 3.24 -23.23 16.53
N SER A 157 3.68 -24.41 16.98
CA SER A 157 4.73 -25.18 16.31
C SER A 157 4.33 -25.62 14.90
N GLU A 158 3.03 -25.67 14.61
CA GLU A 158 2.50 -25.91 13.27
C GLU A 158 2.38 -24.64 12.43
N LEU A 159 2.89 -23.49 12.87
CA LEU A 159 2.93 -22.25 12.09
C LEU A 159 4.38 -21.79 11.92
N ALA A 160 4.71 -21.27 10.74
CA ALA A 160 6.06 -20.81 10.47
C ALA A 160 6.32 -19.45 11.14
N ARG A 161 7.41 -19.37 11.91
CA ARG A 161 7.86 -18.12 12.52
C ARG A 161 8.51 -17.22 11.47
N ILE A 162 8.21 -15.93 11.56
CA ILE A 162 8.78 -14.89 10.70
C ILE A 162 9.50 -13.84 11.55
N THR A 163 10.56 -13.27 10.99
CA THR A 163 11.34 -12.17 11.56
C THR A 163 11.51 -11.08 10.51
N HIS A 164 11.77 -9.85 10.97
CA HIS A 164 12.01 -8.69 10.10
C HIS A 164 13.39 -8.09 10.37
N PRO A 165 14.49 -8.82 10.09
CA PRO A 165 15.81 -8.27 10.26
C PRO A 165 16.02 -7.11 9.28
N GLU A 166 16.84 -6.15 9.72
CA GLU A 166 17.47 -5.18 8.83
C GLU A 166 18.84 -5.75 8.42
N LEU A 167 19.11 -5.81 7.12
CA LEU A 167 20.48 -6.07 6.65
C LEU A 167 21.25 -4.77 6.67
N ALA A 168 22.34 -4.78 7.43
CA ALA A 168 23.33 -3.72 7.42
C ALA A 168 24.08 -3.77 6.08
N VAL A 169 23.59 -2.99 5.13
CA VAL A 169 24.33 -2.60 3.94
C VAL A 169 25.19 -1.36 4.22
N THR A 170 26.11 -1.03 3.32
CA THR A 170 27.09 0.05 3.53
C THR A 170 26.53 1.46 3.35
N SER A 171 25.32 1.57 2.80
CA SER A 171 24.67 2.81 2.41
C SER A 171 23.77 3.42 3.49
N ARG A 172 23.22 4.61 3.19
CA ARG A 172 22.22 5.31 4.04
C ARG A 172 20.94 4.50 4.21
N LEU A 173 20.58 3.72 3.20
CA LEU A 173 19.39 2.88 3.23
C LEU A 173 19.74 1.49 3.74
N GLY A 174 19.03 0.97 4.73
CA GLY A 174 19.04 -0.43 5.12
C GLY A 174 17.92 -1.19 4.42
N LEU A 175 18.12 -2.48 4.14
CA LEU A 175 17.09 -3.36 3.59
C LEU A 175 16.35 -4.08 4.70
N VAL A 176 15.02 -3.96 4.74
CA VAL A 176 14.16 -4.71 5.64
C VAL A 176 13.70 -5.97 4.93
N ILE A 177 14.09 -7.11 5.48
CA ILE A 177 13.74 -8.43 4.93
C ILE A 177 12.63 -9.07 5.75
N VAL A 178 11.74 -9.80 5.10
CA VAL A 178 11.01 -10.90 5.74
C VAL A 178 11.90 -12.13 5.71
N ALA A 179 12.17 -12.74 6.87
CA ALA A 179 12.93 -13.97 6.97
C ALA A 179 12.26 -14.99 7.89
N SER A 180 12.50 -16.28 7.67
CA SER A 180 12.02 -17.35 8.55
C SER A 180 13.10 -18.40 8.82
N ASP A 181 12.88 -19.21 9.86
CA ASP A 181 13.84 -20.20 10.34
C ASP A 181 14.11 -21.33 9.31
N ASP A 182 13.23 -21.49 8.32
CA ASP A 182 13.33 -22.46 7.23
C ASP A 182 13.99 -21.89 5.96
N GLY A 183 14.50 -20.66 6.00
CA GLY A 183 15.34 -20.08 4.95
C GLY A 183 14.65 -19.11 3.99
N LEU A 184 13.35 -18.83 4.16
CA LEU A 184 12.68 -17.74 3.41
C LEU A 184 13.45 -16.45 3.62
N HIS A 185 13.59 -15.68 2.55
CA HIS A 185 14.21 -14.36 2.60
C HIS A 185 13.65 -13.50 1.49
N VAL A 186 12.94 -12.43 1.85
CA VAL A 186 12.23 -11.55 0.92
C VAL A 186 12.50 -10.08 1.26
N PRO A 187 13.21 -9.32 0.39
CA PRO A 187 13.30 -7.87 0.51
C PRO A 187 11.90 -7.25 0.48
N THR A 188 11.48 -6.58 1.56
CA THR A 188 10.10 -6.06 1.69
C THR A 188 10.00 -4.58 2.01
N GLY A 189 11.10 -3.94 2.42
CA GLY A 189 11.07 -2.53 2.77
C GLY A 189 12.45 -1.95 2.93
N LEU A 190 12.47 -0.66 3.29
CA LEU A 190 13.68 0.13 3.45
C LEU A 190 13.67 0.81 4.82
N ARG A 191 14.86 1.11 5.31
CA ARG A 191 15.06 1.97 6.48
C ARG A 191 16.05 3.07 6.13
N ASP A 192 15.71 4.33 6.38
CA ASP A 192 16.68 5.42 6.30
C ASP A 192 17.44 5.47 7.63
N ARG A 193 18.70 5.03 7.60
CA ARG A 193 19.55 4.92 8.80
C ARG A 193 20.03 6.28 9.31
N GLU A 194 20.06 7.29 8.45
CA GLU A 194 20.38 8.66 8.88
C GLU A 194 19.21 9.29 9.64
N LEU A 195 17.97 8.91 9.28
CA LEU A 195 16.74 9.33 9.97
C LEU A 195 16.30 8.35 11.07
N ASP A 196 16.97 7.21 11.20
CA ASP A 196 16.61 6.09 12.08
C ASP A 196 15.15 5.62 11.93
N ALA A 197 14.59 5.71 10.73
CA ALA A 197 13.16 5.48 10.49
C ALA A 197 12.92 4.49 9.34
N PRO A 198 11.91 3.59 9.46
CA PRO A 198 11.44 2.86 8.30
C PRO A 198 10.92 3.85 7.27
N CYS A 199 11.16 3.56 6.00
CA CYS A 199 10.73 4.41 4.91
C CYS A 199 10.17 3.59 3.75
N ARG A 200 9.24 4.22 3.03
CA ARG A 200 8.63 3.69 1.83
C ARG A 200 9.13 4.47 0.62
N PRO A 201 9.41 3.82 -0.51
CA PRO A 201 9.63 4.53 -1.76
C PRO A 201 8.36 5.32 -2.13
N GLU A 202 8.46 6.64 -2.18
CA GLU A 202 7.47 7.48 -2.86
C GLU A 202 8.10 8.00 -4.15
N ARG A 203 7.30 7.99 -5.20
CA ARG A 203 7.71 8.46 -6.51
C ARG A 203 7.31 9.91 -6.65
N SER A 204 8.17 10.71 -7.25
CA SER A 204 7.66 11.82 -8.05
C SER A 204 7.11 11.20 -9.32
N PRO A 205 5.83 11.37 -9.65
CA PRO A 205 5.25 10.61 -10.74
C PRO A 205 6.00 10.94 -12.07
N GLY A 206 6.29 9.90 -12.88
CA GLY A 206 7.14 9.94 -14.09
C GLY A 206 8.62 10.29 -13.90
N ALA A 207 9.11 10.34 -12.65
CA ALA A 207 10.52 10.48 -12.40
C ALA A 207 11.28 9.17 -12.62
N ALA A 208 12.51 9.29 -13.12
CA ALA A 208 13.51 8.22 -13.16
C ALA A 208 14.04 7.85 -11.76
N GLU A 209 13.60 8.58 -10.73
CA GLU A 209 14.02 8.43 -9.34
C GLU A 209 12.79 8.26 -8.43
N ALA A 210 12.98 7.56 -7.31
CA ALA A 210 12.11 7.58 -6.15
C ALA A 210 12.86 8.14 -4.94
N VAL A 211 12.13 8.49 -3.89
CA VAL A 211 12.71 8.91 -2.61
C VAL A 211 12.21 8.02 -1.49
N CYS A 212 13.06 7.70 -0.52
CA CYS A 212 12.65 6.96 0.67
C CYS A 212 12.01 7.92 1.68
N VAL A 213 10.68 7.92 1.74
CA VAL A 213 9.90 8.77 2.64
C VAL A 213 9.64 8.03 3.94
N PRO A 214 10.06 8.56 5.11
CA PRO A 214 9.77 7.93 6.38
C PRO A 214 8.27 7.75 6.61
N ASP A 215 7.86 6.59 7.14
CA ASP A 215 6.45 6.28 7.39
C ASP A 215 5.77 7.23 8.38
N GLY A 216 6.56 7.93 9.19
CA GLY A 216 6.10 8.93 10.16
C GLY A 216 6.16 10.38 9.69
N ALA A 217 6.39 10.66 8.40
CA ALA A 217 6.30 12.03 7.89
C ALA A 217 4.83 12.50 7.88
N ALA A 218 4.56 13.70 8.40
CA ALA A 218 3.22 14.25 8.47
C ALA A 218 3.04 15.43 7.51
N THR A 219 1.86 15.55 6.90
CA THR A 219 1.55 16.64 5.97
C THR A 219 1.21 17.93 6.73
N ALA A 220 1.86 19.04 6.36
CA ALA A 220 1.46 20.37 6.80
C ALA A 220 0.41 20.94 5.83
N ASP A 221 -0.82 21.08 6.35
CA ASP A 221 -1.96 21.67 5.62
C ASP A 221 -2.22 23.13 6.02
N TYR A 222 -1.53 23.63 7.05
CA TYR A 222 -1.67 24.98 7.56
C TYR A 222 -0.42 25.81 7.29
N PHE A 223 -0.54 27.11 7.54
CA PHE A 223 0.52 28.08 7.34
C PHE A 223 0.55 29.10 8.49
N HIS A 224 1.75 29.57 8.78
CA HIS A 224 1.99 30.55 9.83
C HIS A 224 1.67 31.99 9.41
N ASP A 225 1.74 32.28 8.11
CA ASP A 225 1.62 33.62 7.55
C ASP A 225 0.45 33.77 6.56
N ALA A 226 0.03 35.03 6.35
CA ALA A 226 -1.11 35.39 5.50
C ALA A 226 -0.85 35.23 3.99
N GLN A 227 0.38 34.84 3.59
CA GLN A 227 0.77 34.56 2.22
C GLN A 227 0.86 33.05 1.97
N CYS A 228 0.64 32.23 3.02
CA CYS A 228 0.80 30.79 2.99
C CYS A 228 2.21 30.36 2.51
N ALA A 229 3.24 31.06 3.00
CA ALA A 229 4.63 30.84 2.59
C ALA A 229 5.41 29.93 3.56
N GLU A 230 5.06 29.91 4.84
CA GLU A 230 5.67 29.16 5.92
C GLU A 230 4.74 28.03 6.37
N PRO A 231 4.94 26.78 5.91
CA PRO A 231 4.09 25.66 6.29
C PRO A 231 4.16 25.38 7.79
N GLU A 232 3.01 25.06 8.37
CA GLU A 232 2.83 24.78 9.78
C GLU A 232 2.09 23.45 9.96
N LEU A 233 2.65 22.56 10.77
CA LEU A 233 2.08 21.25 11.08
C LEU A 233 1.31 21.33 12.39
N ALA A 234 0.06 20.86 12.39
CA ALA A 234 -0.72 20.63 13.60
C ALA A 234 -0.60 19.17 14.06
N VAL A 235 -0.29 18.95 15.34
CA VAL A 235 -0.21 17.63 15.98
C VAL A 235 -1.16 17.61 17.17
N ALA A 236 -2.04 16.62 17.30
CA ALA A 236 -2.95 16.55 18.44
C ALA A 236 -2.18 16.37 19.76
N VAL A 237 -2.66 16.99 20.83
CA VAL A 237 -2.06 16.88 22.16
C VAL A 237 -2.08 15.42 22.63
N GLY A 238 -0.91 14.86 22.90
CA GLY A 238 -0.73 13.47 23.32
C GLY A 238 -0.29 12.52 22.21
N ASP A 239 -0.38 12.94 20.94
CA ASP A 239 0.11 12.16 19.82
C ASP A 239 1.64 12.22 19.69
N ARG A 240 2.21 11.23 18.99
CA ARG A 240 3.64 11.20 18.69
C ARG A 240 3.97 12.30 17.68
N VAL A 241 4.89 13.18 18.06
CA VAL A 241 5.42 14.22 17.17
C VAL A 241 6.23 13.58 16.03
N PRO A 242 5.95 13.91 14.76
CA PRO A 242 6.67 13.35 13.62
C PRO A 242 8.07 13.96 13.48
N ALA A 243 9.00 13.20 12.90
CA ALA A 243 10.37 13.68 12.68
C ALA A 243 10.49 14.64 11.48
N LEU A 244 9.58 14.52 10.51
CA LEU A 244 9.58 15.31 9.27
C LEU A 244 8.20 15.89 8.98
N ILE A 245 8.22 17.08 8.40
CA ILE A 245 7.06 17.73 7.81
C ILE A 245 7.12 17.52 6.29
N ARG A 246 6.03 17.04 5.72
CA ARG A 246 5.76 16.96 4.29
C ARG A 246 4.95 18.19 3.89
N HIS A 247 5.39 18.93 2.88
CA HIS A 247 4.66 20.07 2.33
C HIS A 247 4.44 19.87 0.83
N HIS A 248 3.17 19.90 0.41
CA HIS A 248 2.78 19.81 -0.99
C HIS A 248 2.48 21.22 -1.53
N ASP A 249 3.27 21.66 -2.50
CA ASP A 249 3.01 22.92 -3.20
C ASP A 249 2.04 22.67 -4.36
N ALA A 250 0.78 23.08 -4.19
CA ALA A 250 -0.27 22.92 -5.18
C ALA A 250 0.04 23.62 -6.52
N ALA A 251 0.84 24.69 -6.53
CA ALA A 251 1.16 25.42 -7.76
C ALA A 251 2.17 24.66 -8.64
N SER A 252 3.17 24.05 -8.02
CA SER A 252 4.19 23.26 -8.73
C SER A 252 3.84 21.75 -8.82
N GLY A 253 2.89 21.28 -8.00
CA GLY A 253 2.59 19.87 -7.78
C GLY A 253 3.70 19.14 -7.01
N CYS A 254 4.73 19.86 -6.55
CA CYS A 254 5.91 19.25 -5.93
C CYS A 254 5.72 19.02 -4.44
N THR A 255 6.22 17.89 -3.95
CA THR A 255 6.31 17.61 -2.51
C THR A 255 7.72 17.92 -2.03
N SER A 256 7.82 18.66 -0.94
CA SER A 256 9.07 18.95 -0.23
C SER A 256 9.01 18.39 1.19
N TYR A 257 10.17 18.07 1.76
CA TYR A 257 10.29 17.56 3.11
C TYR A 257 11.18 18.50 3.93
N HIS A 258 10.78 18.73 5.17
CA HIS A 258 11.44 19.65 6.09
C HIS A 258 11.65 18.98 7.43
N LYS A 259 12.71 19.37 8.14
CA LYS A 259 12.85 19.02 9.55
C LYS A 259 11.70 19.64 10.34
N LEU A 260 11.31 19.01 11.45
CA LEU A 260 10.43 19.65 12.41
C LEU A 260 11.13 20.92 12.97
N GLY A 261 10.45 22.06 12.89
CA GLY A 261 10.93 23.35 13.39
C GLY A 261 10.53 23.59 14.85
N ALA A 262 10.50 24.87 15.23
CA ALA A 262 10.08 25.28 16.57
C ALA A 262 8.57 25.06 16.76
N GLU A 263 8.19 24.71 17.99
CA GLU A 263 6.80 24.80 18.45
C GLU A 263 6.40 26.29 18.51
N VAL A 264 5.20 26.61 18.03
CA VAL A 264 4.68 27.98 17.97
C VAL A 264 3.28 28.10 18.59
N GLU A 265 2.98 29.29 19.12
CA GLU A 265 1.61 29.65 19.53
C GLU A 265 0.82 30.08 18.29
N ALA A 266 -0.16 29.28 17.86
CA ALA A 266 -0.87 29.49 16.60
C ALA A 266 -2.17 30.31 16.76
N PRO A 267 -2.08 31.62 17.03
CA PRO A 267 -2.94 32.52 16.25
C PRO A 267 -2.25 33.81 15.76
N PRO A 268 -2.50 34.23 14.51
CA PRO A 268 -3.42 33.61 13.54
C PRO A 268 -2.80 32.40 12.80
N LEU A 269 -3.58 31.32 12.66
CA LEU A 269 -3.26 30.18 11.77
C LEU A 269 -3.92 30.43 10.41
N PHE A 270 -3.28 30.04 9.32
CA PHE A 270 -3.83 30.22 7.98
C PHE A 270 -4.01 28.91 7.23
N HIS A 271 -5.01 28.88 6.34
CA HIS A 271 -5.28 27.76 5.44
C HIS A 271 -5.38 28.26 4.00
N ARG A 272 -4.81 27.50 3.07
CA ARG A 272 -4.85 27.82 1.64
C ARG A 272 -6.20 27.40 1.06
N ASN A 273 -6.93 28.36 0.50
CA ASN A 273 -8.20 28.14 -0.20
C ASN A 273 -8.07 28.67 -1.64
N GLY A 274 -7.72 27.76 -2.57
CA GLY A 274 -7.38 28.13 -3.94
C GLY A 274 -6.19 29.11 -3.99
N PRO A 275 -6.33 30.28 -4.64
CA PRO A 275 -5.26 31.28 -4.70
C PRO A 275 -5.16 32.15 -3.44
N SER A 276 -6.09 32.01 -2.49
CA SER A 276 -6.15 32.84 -1.28
C SER A 276 -5.66 32.09 -0.05
N CYS A 277 -5.09 32.84 0.90
CA CYS A 277 -4.70 32.35 2.21
C CYS A 277 -5.63 33.00 3.24
N VAL A 278 -6.41 32.20 3.96
CA VAL A 278 -7.46 32.71 4.86
C VAL A 278 -7.13 32.38 6.31
N PRO A 279 -7.29 33.33 7.25
CA PRO A 279 -7.09 33.05 8.66
C PRO A 279 -8.18 32.12 9.18
N ILE A 280 -7.79 31.17 10.02
CA ILE A 280 -8.67 30.24 10.72
C ILE A 280 -8.34 30.24 12.21
N ALA A 281 -9.31 29.85 13.04
CA ALA A 281 -9.05 29.64 14.46
C ALA A 281 -8.32 28.31 14.66
N ALA A 282 -7.15 28.34 15.28
CA ALA A 282 -6.40 27.12 15.60
C ALA A 282 -7.15 26.28 16.64
N PRO A 283 -7.43 24.98 16.37
CA PRO A 283 -7.89 24.06 17.39
C PRO A 283 -6.97 24.03 18.62
N THR A 284 -7.54 24.20 19.81
CA THR A 284 -6.81 24.16 21.09
C THR A 284 -6.42 22.75 21.52
N SER A 285 -6.89 21.73 20.81
CA SER A 285 -6.52 20.33 21.01
C SER A 285 -5.20 19.95 20.33
N ASN A 286 -4.53 20.92 19.69
CA ASN A 286 -3.31 20.69 18.91
C ASN A 286 -2.14 21.54 19.41
N VAL A 287 -0.94 21.05 19.14
CA VAL A 287 0.34 21.75 19.23
C VAL A 287 0.84 21.98 17.80
N TYR A 288 1.44 23.13 17.55
CA TYR A 288 1.82 23.55 16.20
C TYR A 288 3.32 23.68 16.05
N TYR A 289 3.84 23.25 14.91
CA TYR A 289 5.27 23.27 14.61
C TYR A 289 5.50 23.88 13.23
N LEU A 290 6.43 24.84 13.14
CA LEU A 290 6.86 25.36 11.84
C LEU A 290 7.64 24.30 11.06
N ALA A 291 7.57 24.36 9.73
CA ALA A 291 8.54 23.69 8.87
C ALA A 291 9.93 24.29 9.10
N GLY A 292 10.89 23.46 9.49
CA GLY A 292 12.28 23.84 9.67
C GLY A 292 13.06 23.87 8.34
N ALA A 293 14.37 23.63 8.41
CA ALA A 293 15.20 23.58 7.21
C ALA A 293 14.78 22.42 6.27
N PRO A 294 14.88 22.61 4.94
CA PRO A 294 14.66 21.54 3.97
C PRO A 294 15.49 20.30 4.28
N ARG A 295 14.91 19.13 4.07
CA ARG A 295 15.52 17.82 4.30
C ARG A 295 15.53 17.02 3.01
N GLU A 296 16.72 16.74 2.50
CA GLU A 296 16.88 15.78 1.41
C GLU A 296 16.70 14.34 1.91
N LEU A 297 15.84 13.61 1.21
CA LEU A 297 15.60 12.19 1.43
C LEU A 297 16.59 11.34 0.65
N ALA A 298 16.78 10.09 1.08
CA ALA A 298 17.57 9.13 0.33
C ALA A 298 16.91 8.87 -1.02
N ARG A 299 17.67 8.98 -2.11
CA ARG A 299 17.20 8.74 -3.47
C ARG A 299 17.38 7.28 -3.86
N LEU A 300 16.50 6.80 -4.71
CA LEU A 300 16.58 5.49 -5.35
C LEU A 300 16.44 5.67 -6.86
N ASP A 301 17.39 5.16 -7.63
CA ASP A 301 17.27 5.05 -9.08
C ASP A 301 16.21 4.01 -9.43
N ARG A 302 15.45 4.26 -10.49
CA ARG A 302 14.46 3.32 -11.02
C ARG A 302 15.01 2.64 -12.26
N VAL A 303 15.45 1.41 -12.10
CA VAL A 303 16.06 0.61 -13.17
C VAL A 303 14.98 -0.27 -13.79
N THR A 304 14.62 0.04 -15.04
CA THR A 304 13.69 -0.78 -15.83
C THR A 304 14.44 -1.94 -16.48
N ALA A 305 14.03 -3.17 -16.20
CA ALA A 305 14.63 -4.35 -16.78
C ALA A 305 14.36 -4.43 -18.29
N SER A 306 15.38 -4.82 -19.06
CA SER A 306 15.15 -5.17 -20.46
C SER A 306 14.40 -6.51 -20.53
N SER A 307 13.28 -6.52 -21.24
CA SER A 307 12.45 -7.69 -21.48
C SER A 307 12.08 -7.71 -22.96
N PRO A 308 12.01 -8.89 -23.61
CA PRO A 308 11.45 -9.01 -24.96
C PRO A 308 9.91 -8.88 -24.96
N GLY A 309 9.28 -8.92 -23.78
CA GLY A 309 7.85 -8.82 -23.58
C GLY A 309 7.31 -7.39 -23.63
N ARG A 310 6.04 -7.24 -23.26
CA ARG A 310 5.32 -5.96 -23.15
C ARG A 310 5.62 -5.30 -21.80
N LEU A 311 5.74 -6.11 -20.76
CA LEU A 311 6.00 -5.68 -19.41
C LEU A 311 7.50 -5.65 -19.12
N HIS A 312 7.87 -4.74 -18.22
CA HIS A 312 9.22 -4.58 -17.73
C HIS A 312 9.18 -4.38 -16.21
N ALA A 313 9.84 -5.28 -15.48
CA ALA A 313 10.03 -5.11 -14.04
C ALA A 313 10.84 -3.85 -13.76
N ILE A 314 10.48 -3.12 -12.71
CA ILE A 314 11.23 -1.97 -12.23
C ILE A 314 11.90 -2.35 -10.91
N THR A 315 13.19 -2.08 -10.80
CA THR A 315 13.96 -2.25 -9.56
C THR A 315 14.36 -0.89 -9.02
N LEU A 316 14.13 -0.66 -7.74
CA LEU A 316 14.62 0.50 -7.02
C LEU A 316 16.03 0.21 -6.52
N ALA A 317 16.95 1.13 -6.80
CA ALA A 317 18.38 0.93 -6.64
C ALA A 317 19.03 2.11 -5.91
N ALA A 318 19.79 1.85 -4.85
CA ALA A 318 20.66 2.83 -4.21
C ALA A 318 21.90 2.11 -3.68
N ASP A 319 23.09 2.43 -4.21
CA ASP A 319 24.33 1.75 -3.87
C ASP A 319 24.21 0.21 -4.01
N ASP A 320 24.32 -0.50 -2.89
CA ASP A 320 24.21 -1.96 -2.72
C ASP A 320 22.79 -2.46 -2.45
N VAL A 321 21.82 -1.56 -2.25
CA VAL A 321 20.41 -1.88 -2.06
C VAL A 321 19.72 -2.01 -3.39
N ARG A 322 19.00 -3.12 -3.57
CA ARG A 322 18.05 -3.34 -4.66
C ARG A 322 16.76 -3.93 -4.08
N ILE A 323 15.63 -3.35 -4.45
CA ILE A 323 14.30 -3.87 -4.07
C ILE A 323 13.36 -3.75 -5.27
N ALA A 324 12.48 -4.74 -5.45
CA ALA A 324 11.46 -4.69 -6.49
C ALA A 324 10.53 -3.49 -6.26
N ASP A 325 10.24 -2.74 -7.32
CA ASP A 325 9.20 -1.73 -7.30
C ASP A 325 7.82 -2.41 -7.33
N ALA A 326 6.80 -1.79 -6.73
CA ALA A 326 5.42 -2.29 -6.78
C ALA A 326 4.74 -2.05 -8.14
N PHE A 327 5.49 -1.47 -9.09
CA PHE A 327 5.02 -1.11 -10.42
C PHE A 327 5.88 -1.79 -11.47
N MET A 328 5.27 -2.06 -12.61
CA MET A 328 5.95 -2.45 -13.83
C MET A 328 5.71 -1.39 -14.90
N ARG A 329 6.59 -1.34 -15.89
CA ARG A 329 6.41 -0.54 -17.08
C ARG A 329 5.72 -1.40 -18.15
N ASP A 330 4.64 -0.89 -18.72
CA ASP A 330 3.90 -1.48 -19.83
C ASP A 330 4.12 -0.64 -21.09
N ASP A 331 4.94 -1.16 -22.01
CA ASP A 331 5.33 -0.44 -23.22
C ASP A 331 4.21 -0.37 -24.27
N ALA A 332 3.23 -1.29 -24.24
CA ALA A 332 2.10 -1.23 -25.17
C ALA A 332 1.12 -0.10 -24.81
N LEU A 333 1.04 0.25 -23.51
CA LEU A 333 0.18 1.32 -23.00
C LEU A 333 0.94 2.63 -22.73
N ASP A 334 2.27 2.63 -22.90
CA ASP A 334 3.15 3.74 -22.49
C ASP A 334 2.83 4.20 -21.06
N SER A 335 2.69 3.25 -20.14
CA SER A 335 2.25 3.55 -18.77
C SER A 335 2.93 2.64 -17.76
N GLU A 336 3.02 3.11 -16.53
CA GLU A 336 3.32 2.22 -15.42
C GLU A 336 2.02 1.60 -14.91
N CYS A 337 2.10 0.33 -14.56
CA CYS A 337 0.96 -0.44 -14.11
C CYS A 337 1.27 -1.19 -12.82
N ARG A 338 0.20 -1.54 -12.09
CA ARG A 338 0.25 -2.36 -10.88
C ARG A 338 -0.77 -3.49 -11.00
N ARG A 339 -0.38 -4.66 -10.49
CA ARG A 339 -1.29 -5.80 -10.37
C ARG A 339 -2.55 -5.41 -9.59
N THR A 340 -3.71 -5.57 -10.22
CA THR A 340 -5.03 -5.27 -9.66
C THR A 340 -6.02 -6.33 -10.17
N GLU A 341 -6.97 -6.74 -9.34
CA GLU A 341 -8.03 -7.66 -9.76
C GLU A 341 -9.15 -6.90 -10.48
N ILE A 342 -9.51 -7.34 -11.69
CA ILE A 342 -10.64 -6.82 -12.47
C ILE A 342 -11.32 -7.99 -13.19
N ASP A 343 -12.65 -8.07 -13.11
CA ASP A 343 -13.46 -9.15 -13.67
C ASP A 343 -12.97 -10.57 -13.28
N GLY A 344 -12.48 -10.72 -12.04
CA GLY A 344 -11.98 -12.00 -11.49
C GLY A 344 -10.60 -12.43 -12.01
N ALA A 345 -9.90 -11.57 -12.76
CA ALA A 345 -8.55 -11.82 -13.24
C ALA A 345 -7.58 -10.79 -12.67
N LEU A 346 -6.35 -11.23 -12.35
CA LEU A 346 -5.27 -10.33 -11.95
C LEU A 346 -4.64 -9.75 -13.21
N ARG A 347 -4.59 -8.42 -13.31
CA ARG A 347 -4.05 -7.73 -14.47
C ARG A 347 -3.15 -6.56 -14.08
N CYS A 348 -2.20 -6.20 -14.93
CA CYS A 348 -1.39 -4.99 -14.76
C CYS A 348 -2.17 -3.78 -15.24
N LEU A 349 -2.84 -3.07 -14.32
CA LEU A 349 -3.65 -1.88 -14.64
C LEU A 349 -2.80 -0.61 -14.51
N PRO A 350 -2.92 0.35 -15.46
CA PRO A 350 -2.33 1.67 -15.34
C PRO A 350 -2.66 2.32 -14.00
N VAL A 351 -1.65 2.93 -13.37
CA VAL A 351 -1.82 3.60 -12.08
C VAL A 351 -2.04 5.07 -12.32
N THR A 352 -3.21 5.56 -11.93
CA THR A 352 -3.59 6.97 -12.09
C THR A 352 -4.39 7.45 -10.90
N THR A 353 -4.25 8.74 -10.58
CA THR A 353 -5.11 9.48 -9.67
C THR A 353 -5.98 10.50 -10.42
N ILE A 354 -5.88 10.53 -11.75
CA ILE A 354 -6.65 11.45 -12.59
C ILE A 354 -8.05 10.86 -12.74
N GLU A 355 -9.05 11.62 -12.30
CA GLU A 355 -10.45 11.23 -12.44
C GLU A 355 -11.01 11.76 -13.77
N VAL A 356 -11.96 11.01 -14.33
CA VAL A 356 -12.81 11.50 -15.41
C VAL A 356 -13.87 12.41 -14.80
N ILE A 357 -13.87 13.68 -15.20
CA ILE A 357 -14.91 14.64 -14.86
C ILE A 357 -15.88 14.81 -16.03
N GLU A 358 -17.11 15.22 -15.73
CA GLU A 358 -18.13 15.52 -16.73
C GLU A 358 -18.35 17.03 -16.79
N LEU A 359 -18.03 17.63 -17.94
CA LEU A 359 -18.35 19.02 -18.26
C LEU A 359 -19.27 19.06 -19.49
N PHE A 360 -19.66 20.26 -19.92
CA PHE A 360 -20.52 20.44 -21.08
C PHE A 360 -19.83 21.28 -22.15
N ASP A 361 -20.01 20.93 -23.44
CA ASP A 361 -19.44 21.71 -24.55
C ASP A 361 -20.33 22.88 -25.01
N ASP A 362 -21.51 23.01 -24.41
CA ASP A 362 -22.52 23.98 -24.82
C ASP A 362 -23.07 24.79 -23.64
N ALA A 363 -23.42 26.05 -23.92
CA ALA A 363 -23.93 27.00 -22.92
C ALA A 363 -25.34 26.65 -22.39
N THR A 364 -25.98 25.58 -22.88
CA THR A 364 -27.24 25.06 -22.35
C THR A 364 -27.06 23.78 -21.52
N CYS A 365 -25.81 23.31 -21.34
CA CYS A 365 -25.44 22.14 -20.56
C CYS A 365 -26.24 20.89 -20.96
N ARG A 366 -26.30 20.60 -22.27
CA ARG A 366 -27.02 19.45 -22.82
C ARG A 366 -26.12 18.34 -23.30
N VAL A 367 -24.94 18.68 -23.81
CA VAL A 367 -23.97 17.74 -24.36
C VAL A 367 -22.85 17.58 -23.34
N VAL A 368 -22.86 16.45 -22.65
CA VAL A 368 -21.81 16.08 -21.69
C VAL A 368 -20.56 15.65 -22.47
N VAL A 369 -19.42 16.18 -22.05
CA VAL A 369 -18.09 15.79 -22.53
C VAL A 369 -17.28 15.26 -21.35
N PRO A 370 -16.89 13.97 -21.38
CA PRO A 370 -16.00 13.42 -20.37
C PRO A 370 -14.58 13.93 -20.61
N LEU A 371 -13.92 14.39 -19.57
CA LEU A 371 -12.59 15.00 -19.63
C LEU A 371 -11.72 14.52 -18.47
N ALA A 372 -10.40 14.58 -18.64
CA ALA A 372 -9.43 14.32 -17.58
C ALA A 372 -8.78 15.63 -17.12
N GLU A 373 -8.76 15.89 -15.82
CA GLU A 373 -8.04 17.01 -15.21
C GLU A 373 -6.59 16.64 -14.92
N VAL A 374 -5.67 17.03 -15.81
CA VAL A 374 -4.25 16.71 -15.68
C VAL A 374 -3.48 17.90 -15.13
N HIS A 375 -2.79 17.71 -14.01
CA HIS A 375 -1.90 18.73 -13.46
C HIS A 375 -0.68 18.95 -14.38
N THR A 376 -0.38 20.20 -14.70
CA THR A 376 0.75 20.60 -15.57
C THR A 376 1.98 21.03 -14.78
N GLY A 377 2.03 20.72 -13.48
CA GLY A 377 3.13 21.06 -12.59
C GLY A 377 4.43 20.32 -12.96
N ALA A 378 5.58 20.89 -12.61
CA ALA A 378 6.89 20.29 -12.93
C ALA A 378 7.09 18.90 -12.31
N CYS A 379 6.36 18.59 -11.23
CA CYS A 379 6.39 17.30 -10.55
C CYS A 379 5.19 16.39 -10.87
N SER A 380 4.33 16.79 -11.81
CA SER A 380 3.20 16.00 -12.29
C SER A 380 3.57 15.42 -13.65
N PRO A 381 3.75 14.09 -13.80
CA PRO A 381 4.01 13.53 -15.10
C PRO A 381 2.75 13.58 -15.94
N ALA A 382 2.93 13.39 -17.24
CA ALA A 382 1.83 13.03 -18.09
C ALA A 382 1.23 11.70 -17.62
N ALA A 383 0.02 11.76 -17.07
CA ALA A 383 -0.82 10.59 -16.92
C ALA A 383 -1.34 10.19 -18.30
N THR A 384 -1.31 8.90 -18.62
CA THR A 384 -1.84 8.37 -19.88
C THR A 384 -3.24 7.78 -19.74
N PHE A 385 -3.72 7.62 -18.51
CA PHE A 385 -5.06 7.12 -18.20
C PHE A 385 -5.76 7.95 -17.13
N ALA A 386 -7.09 8.00 -17.21
CA ALA A 386 -7.99 8.54 -16.21
C ALA A 386 -8.99 7.48 -15.74
N LEU A 387 -9.46 7.59 -14.50
CA LEU A 387 -10.39 6.67 -13.86
C LEU A 387 -11.79 7.28 -13.81
N ALA A 388 -12.78 6.62 -14.41
CA ALA A 388 -14.17 7.01 -14.32
C ALA A 388 -14.85 6.51 -13.04
N ALA A 389 -15.97 7.14 -12.67
CA ALA A 389 -16.87 6.62 -11.64
C ALA A 389 -17.30 5.18 -12.03
N GLY A 390 -17.00 4.20 -11.16
CA GLY A 390 -17.19 2.77 -11.44
C GLY A 390 -15.93 2.01 -11.82
N GLY A 391 -14.77 2.67 -11.89
CA GLY A 391 -13.46 2.01 -12.01
C GLY A 391 -12.99 1.74 -13.44
N ALA A 392 -13.73 2.19 -14.47
CA ALA A 392 -13.31 2.07 -15.86
C ALA A 392 -12.12 3.00 -16.15
N LEU A 393 -11.13 2.48 -16.87
CA LEU A 393 -9.94 3.24 -17.27
C LEU A 393 -10.07 3.76 -18.70
N HIS A 394 -9.83 5.05 -18.89
CA HIS A 394 -9.90 5.72 -20.18
C HIS A 394 -8.52 6.28 -20.55
N ALA A 395 -8.09 6.08 -21.79
CA ALA A 395 -6.87 6.71 -22.27
C ALA A 395 -7.04 8.24 -22.34
N ILE A 396 -6.06 8.98 -21.83
CA ILE A 396 -6.00 10.44 -21.91
C ILE A 396 -5.53 10.84 -23.31
N GLY A 397 -6.33 11.65 -23.98
CA GLY A 397 -6.12 12.15 -25.33
C GLY A 397 -5.47 13.53 -25.39
N ALA A 398 -5.79 14.27 -26.45
CA ALA A 398 -5.28 15.61 -26.68
C ALA A 398 -5.83 16.62 -25.65
N VAL A 399 -5.11 17.72 -25.47
CA VAL A 399 -5.59 18.85 -24.67
C VAL A 399 -6.89 19.39 -25.31
N HIS A 400 -7.94 19.47 -24.49
CA HIS A 400 -9.23 19.98 -24.90
C HIS A 400 -9.17 21.50 -25.05
N GLY A 401 -9.50 21.99 -26.25
CA GLY A 401 -9.38 23.41 -26.61
C GLY A 401 -10.69 24.19 -26.70
N ALA A 402 -11.84 23.53 -26.60
CA ALA A 402 -13.13 24.21 -26.71
C ALA A 402 -13.57 24.86 -25.40
N ALA A 403 -14.52 25.79 -25.48
CA ALA A 403 -15.14 26.39 -24.31
C ALA A 403 -16.00 25.35 -23.59
N LEU A 404 -15.86 25.28 -22.27
CA LEU A 404 -16.56 24.31 -21.44
C LEU A 404 -17.49 25.01 -20.45
N PHE A 405 -18.50 24.29 -20.02
CA PHE A 405 -19.51 24.76 -19.10
C PHE A 405 -19.77 23.73 -18.01
N HIS A 406 -20.27 24.19 -16.86
CA HIS A 406 -20.69 23.34 -15.75
C HIS A 406 -22.06 23.80 -15.24
N LEU A 407 -22.79 22.86 -14.61
CA LEU A 407 -24.10 23.14 -14.03
C LEU A 407 -23.94 23.72 -12.62
N SER A 408 -24.11 25.03 -12.47
CA SER A 408 -24.17 25.73 -11.18
C SER A 408 -25.57 25.59 -10.58
N THR A 409 -25.65 25.12 -9.33
CA THR A 409 -26.89 25.00 -8.52
C THR A 409 -28.07 24.27 -9.18
N GLY A 410 -27.83 23.47 -10.21
CA GLY A 410 -28.81 22.60 -10.86
C GLY A 410 -29.66 23.24 -11.98
N ASP A 411 -29.60 24.55 -12.17
CA ASP A 411 -30.46 25.28 -13.13
C ASP A 411 -29.71 26.26 -14.04
N ARG A 412 -28.41 26.51 -13.77
CA ARG A 412 -27.62 27.49 -14.52
C ARG A 412 -26.39 26.85 -15.14
N CYS A 413 -26.27 26.99 -16.45
CA CYS A 413 -25.06 26.61 -17.16
C CYS A 413 -24.08 27.80 -17.17
N LEU A 414 -22.93 27.64 -16.53
CA LEU A 414 -21.91 28.69 -16.42
C LEU A 414 -20.61 28.24 -17.09
N PRO A 415 -19.84 29.15 -17.71
CA PRO A 415 -18.50 28.84 -18.21
C PRO A 415 -17.66 28.19 -17.11
N TYR A 416 -16.96 27.12 -17.45
CA TYR A 416 -15.99 26.48 -16.57
C TYR A 416 -14.65 27.21 -16.66
N ALA A 417 -14.16 27.72 -15.54
CA ALA A 417 -12.85 28.33 -15.45
C ALA A 417 -11.84 27.25 -15.03
N ILE A 418 -10.96 26.85 -15.95
CA ILE A 418 -9.92 25.86 -15.67
C ILE A 418 -8.98 26.42 -14.59
N PRO A 419 -8.78 25.71 -13.47
CA PRO A 419 -7.84 26.15 -12.44
C PRO A 419 -6.41 26.28 -12.97
N THR A 420 -5.65 27.24 -12.45
CA THR A 420 -4.23 27.39 -12.80
C THR A 420 -3.45 26.11 -12.49
N GLY A 421 -2.63 25.67 -13.43
CA GLY A 421 -1.83 24.44 -13.27
C GLY A 421 -2.57 23.15 -13.62
N ILE A 422 -3.77 23.25 -14.21
CA ILE A 422 -4.53 22.13 -14.76
C ILE A 422 -4.71 22.32 -16.27
N ALA A 423 -4.58 21.24 -17.02
CA ALA A 423 -5.03 21.11 -18.39
C ALA A 423 -6.15 20.08 -18.46
N LEU A 424 -7.18 20.38 -19.26
CA LEU A 424 -8.24 19.42 -19.55
C LEU A 424 -7.89 18.64 -20.81
N HIS A 425 -8.07 17.33 -20.77
CA HIS A 425 -7.81 16.44 -21.88
C HIS A 425 -9.07 15.67 -22.25
N ASP A 426 -9.28 15.44 -23.56
CA ASP A 426 -10.29 14.49 -24.02
C ASP A 426 -9.98 13.09 -23.49
N VAL A 427 -10.99 12.31 -23.13
CA VAL A 427 -10.80 10.90 -22.77
C VAL A 427 -11.36 9.98 -23.85
N GLY A 428 -10.62 8.91 -24.15
CA GLY A 428 -11.06 7.88 -25.09
C GLY A 428 -12.21 7.02 -24.55
N PRO A 429 -12.68 6.02 -25.33
CA PRO A 429 -13.61 5.02 -24.81
C PRO A 429 -12.97 4.25 -23.63
N ALA A 430 -13.82 3.62 -22.80
CA ALA A 430 -13.35 2.76 -21.73
C ALA A 430 -12.51 1.61 -22.30
N SER A 431 -11.34 1.39 -21.69
CA SER A 431 -10.43 0.31 -22.07
C SER A 431 -11.01 -1.02 -21.60
N PRO A 432 -11.17 -2.03 -22.48
CA PRO A 432 -11.65 -3.34 -22.06
C PRO A 432 -10.60 -4.03 -21.18
N ALA A 433 -11.01 -4.88 -20.24
CA ALA A 433 -10.10 -5.56 -19.32
C ALA A 433 -8.99 -6.35 -20.04
N GLN A 434 -9.28 -6.91 -21.21
CA GLN A 434 -8.34 -7.67 -22.04
C GLN A 434 -7.22 -6.80 -22.64
N ALA A 435 -7.35 -5.47 -22.60
CA ALA A 435 -6.28 -4.57 -22.98
C ALA A 435 -5.10 -4.64 -21.98
N PHE A 436 -5.31 -5.11 -20.75
CA PHE A 436 -4.29 -5.19 -19.70
C PHE A 436 -3.69 -6.59 -19.61
N ALA A 437 -2.37 -6.66 -19.44
CA ALA A 437 -1.64 -7.91 -19.32
C ALA A 437 -2.13 -8.71 -18.11
N GLU A 438 -2.53 -9.97 -18.35
CA GLU A 438 -3.04 -10.88 -17.33
C GLU A 438 -1.89 -11.62 -16.63
N ALA A 439 -2.04 -11.83 -15.33
CA ALA A 439 -1.14 -12.61 -14.50
C ALA A 439 -1.80 -13.89 -14.02
N THR A 440 -0.99 -14.92 -13.87
CA THR A 440 -1.36 -16.17 -13.20
C THR A 440 -0.55 -16.35 -11.93
N VAL A 441 -1.15 -16.92 -10.89
CA VAL A 441 -0.48 -17.15 -9.61
C VAL A 441 0.29 -18.47 -9.68
N VAL A 442 1.58 -18.43 -9.36
CA VAL A 442 2.47 -19.59 -9.34
C VAL A 442 3.19 -19.65 -7.99
N VAL A 443 3.25 -20.82 -7.38
CA VAL A 443 4.02 -21.07 -6.16
C VAL A 443 5.39 -21.63 -6.56
N ASP A 444 6.45 -21.08 -5.98
CA ASP A 444 7.81 -21.56 -6.18
C ASP A 444 7.94 -23.01 -5.63
N PRO A 445 8.56 -23.95 -6.36
CA PRO A 445 8.53 -25.38 -6.03
C PRO A 445 9.28 -25.79 -4.76
#